data_AF-A0A1Q8DHT2-F1
#
_entry.id   AF-A0A1Q8DHT2-F1
#
_cell.length_a   1.000
_cell.length_b   1.000
_cell.length_c   1.000
_cell.angle_alpha   90.00
_cell.angle_beta   90.00
_cell.angle_gamma   90.00
#
_symmetry.space_group_name_H-M   'P 1'
#
loop_
_entity.id
_entity.type
_entity.pdbx_description
1 polymer ?
#
loop_
_entity_poly.entity_id
_entity_poly.type
_entity_poly.pdbx_seq_one_letter_code
_entity_poly.pdbx_strand_id
1 'polypeptide(L)' 'DVLGKPFDFATTWGIFSPQKLDDGSLMLLDYVDFQADDDSIDLGCGYGVLGMTAARECPNGLHTLIDKDFMAVEYA' A
#
# COMPACT_ATOMS: atom_id res chain seq x y z
N ASP A 1 -1.04 -8.51 9.53
CA ASP A 1 -2.42 -8.18 9.11
C ASP A 1 -2.54 -6.71 8.78
N VAL A 2 -3.34 -6.40 7.77
CA VAL A 2 -3.74 -5.04 7.39
C VAL A 2 -5.26 -5.04 7.30
N LEU A 3 -5.91 -4.15 8.06
CA LEU A 3 -7.38 -4.14 8.25
C LEU A 3 -7.94 -5.51 8.68
N GLY A 4 -7.26 -6.19 9.60
CA GLY A 4 -7.69 -7.47 10.16
C GLY A 4 -7.59 -8.69 9.23
N LYS A 5 -6.97 -8.56 8.05
CA LYS A 5 -6.74 -9.66 7.09
C LYS A 5 -5.24 -9.85 6.87
N PRO A 6 -4.76 -11.08 6.62
CA PRO A 6 -3.36 -11.32 6.28
C PRO A 6 -2.98 -10.58 4.99
N PHE A 7 -1.75 -10.07 4.97
CA PHE A 7 -1.15 -9.43 3.79
C PHE A 7 0.36 -9.65 3.89
N ASP A 8 0.93 -10.27 2.86
CA ASP A 8 2.37 -10.50 2.75
C ASP A 8 3.01 -9.45 1.85
N PHE A 9 4.09 -8.85 2.33
CA PHE A 9 4.86 -7.85 1.58
C PHE A 9 6.30 -8.31 1.40
N ALA A 10 6.81 -8.14 0.18
CA ALA A 10 8.23 -8.25 -0.08
C ALA A 10 8.89 -6.90 0.20
N THR A 11 10.08 -6.89 0.82
CA THR A 11 10.80 -5.66 1.11
C THR A 11 12.30 -5.90 1.20
N THR A 12 13.09 -4.83 1.15
CA THR A 12 14.55 -4.88 1.13
C THR A 12 15.17 -3.65 1.80
N TRP A 13 16.47 -3.68 2.07
CA TRP A 13 17.17 -2.50 2.59
C TRP A 13 17.22 -1.39 1.55
N GLY A 14 16.97 -0.14 1.98
CA GLY A 14 17.00 1.04 1.12
C GLY A 14 15.62 1.61 0.81
N ILE A 15 14.55 0.83 1.00
CA ILE A 15 13.16 1.31 0.94
C ILE A 15 12.62 1.65 2.34
N PHE A 16 11.59 2.49 2.41
CA PHE A 16 10.98 2.95 3.65
C PHE A 16 10.45 1.79 4.49
N SER A 17 10.63 1.83 5.82
CA SER A 17 10.19 0.84 6.81
C SER A 17 10.30 -0.64 6.36
N PRO A 18 11.52 -1.15 6.10
CA PRO A 18 11.69 -2.46 5.47
C PRO A 18 11.62 -3.64 6.44
N GLN A 19 11.53 -3.40 7.74
CA GLN A 19 11.51 -4.48 8.74
C GLN A 19 10.11 -4.75 9.31
N LYS A 20 9.21 -3.77 9.18
CA LYS A 20 7.84 -3.84 9.69
C LYS A 20 6.96 -2.84 8.95
N LEU A 21 5.66 -3.06 9.00
CA LEU A 21 4.69 -2.08 8.56
C LEU A 21 4.83 -0.78 9.38
N ASP A 22 4.68 0.35 8.70
CA ASP A 22 4.68 1.66 9.35
C ASP A 22 3.33 1.89 10.06
N ASP A 23 3.40 2.33 11.32
CA ASP A 23 2.21 2.52 12.15
C ASP A 23 1.33 3.66 11.61
N GLY A 24 1.93 4.66 10.96
CA GLY A 24 1.22 5.75 10.29
C GLY A 24 0.49 5.29 9.02
N SER A 25 1.12 4.46 8.19
CA SER A 25 0.46 3.84 7.04
C SER A 25 -0.75 2.98 7.46
N LEU A 26 -0.62 2.20 8.54
CA LEU A 26 -1.74 1.41 9.07
C LEU A 26 -2.87 2.31 9.61
N MET A 27 -2.51 3.31 10.41
CA MET A 27 -3.49 4.28 10.93
C MET A 27 -4.26 4.96 9.80
N LEU A 28 -3.60 5.36 8.70
CA LEU A 28 -4.26 6.01 7.58
C LEU A 28 -5.39 5.13 7.00
N LEU A 29 -5.13 3.84 6.82
CA LEU A 29 -6.10 2.89 6.26
C LEU A 29 -7.34 2.74 7.14
N ASP A 30 -7.20 2.87 8.46
CA ASP A 30 -8.34 2.78 9.40
C ASP A 30 -9.36 3.92 9.23
N TYR A 31 -8.98 5.03 8.57
CA TYR A 31 -9.83 6.19 8.33
C TYR A 31 -10.36 6.29 6.89
N VAL A 32 -10.01 5.36 6.01
CA VAL A 32 -10.50 5.34 4.63
C VAL A 32 -11.78 4.51 4.57
N ASP A 33 -12.86 5.09 4.04
CA ASP A 33 -14.12 4.40 3.77
C ASP A 33 -14.12 3.86 2.34
N PHE A 34 -13.55 2.66 2.16
CA PHE A 34 -13.38 2.04 0.85
C PHE A 34 -14.71 1.62 0.21
N GLN A 35 -14.98 2.08 -1.01
CA GLN A 35 -16.03 1.55 -1.88
C GLN A 35 -15.42 0.64 -2.95
N ALA A 36 -16.17 -0.38 -3.37
CA ALA A 36 -15.64 -1.43 -4.26
C ALA A 36 -15.11 -0.91 -5.62
N ASP A 37 -15.57 0.25 -6.06
CA ASP A 37 -15.29 0.92 -7.33
C ASP A 37 -14.42 2.18 -7.21
N ASP A 38 -13.89 2.49 -6.02
CA ASP A 38 -13.01 3.65 -5.84
C ASP A 38 -11.67 3.48 -6.54
N ASP A 39 -11.27 4.49 -7.31
CA ASP A 39 -9.91 4.61 -7.85
C ASP A 39 -8.95 5.19 -6.80
N SER A 40 -7.66 4.84 -6.88
CA SER A 40 -6.65 5.42 -5.99
C SER A 40 -5.32 5.75 -6.66
N ILE A 41 -4.61 6.72 -6.09
CA ILE A 41 -3.21 7.02 -6.42
C ILE A 41 -2.40 7.00 -5.13
N ASP A 42 -1.44 6.09 -5.04
CA ASP A 42 -0.48 6.00 -3.93
C ASP A 42 0.82 6.73 -4.32
N LEU A 43 1.05 7.89 -3.72
CA LEU A 43 2.18 8.77 -4.00
C LEU A 43 3.29 8.53 -2.99
N GLY A 44 4.42 7.99 -3.46
CA GLY A 44 5.49 7.48 -2.60
C GLY A 44 5.12 6.10 -2.06
N CYS A 45 4.76 5.19 -2.97
CA CYS A 45 4.16 3.90 -2.59
C CYS A 45 5.09 3.00 -1.77
N GLY A 46 6.40 3.24 -1.77
CA GLY A 46 7.35 2.34 -1.13
C GLY A 46 7.17 0.92 -1.68
N TYR A 47 6.99 -0.07 -0.80
CA TYR A 47 6.67 -1.45 -1.18
C TYR A 47 5.16 -1.74 -1.25
N GLY A 48 4.34 -0.71 -1.48
CA GLY A 48 2.95 -0.86 -1.90
C GLY A 48 1.92 -1.04 -0.79
N VAL A 49 2.25 -0.80 0.49
CA VAL A 49 1.32 -1.06 1.62
C VAL A 49 -0.05 -0.42 1.42
N LEU A 50 -0.09 0.87 1.06
CA LEU A 50 -1.34 1.61 0.92
C LEU A 50 -2.05 1.24 -0.39
N GLY A 51 -1.36 1.36 -1.52
CA GLY A 51 -1.91 1.07 -2.84
C GLY A 51 -2.42 -0.36 -3.01
N MET A 52 -1.67 -1.35 -2.53
CA MET A 52 -2.08 -2.77 -2.61
C MET A 52 -3.22 -3.09 -1.64
N THR A 53 -3.29 -2.41 -0.49
CA THR A 53 -4.47 -2.52 0.38
C THR A 53 -5.70 -1.91 -0.26
N ALA A 54 -5.58 -0.73 -0.87
CA ALA A 54 -6.67 -0.12 -1.62
C ALA A 54 -7.16 -1.03 -2.74
N ALA A 55 -6.25 -1.64 -3.52
CA ALA A 55 -6.62 -2.60 -4.57
C ALA A 55 -7.36 -3.84 -4.05
N ARG A 56 -7.06 -4.28 -2.82
CA ARG A 56 -7.76 -5.40 -2.19
C ARG A 56 -9.17 -5.01 -1.74
N GLU A 57 -9.35 -3.83 -1.17
CA GLU A 57 -10.65 -3.38 -0.65
C GLU A 57 -11.56 -2.77 -1.74
N CYS A 58 -10.98 -2.25 -2.84
CA CYS A 58 -11.65 -1.64 -3.98
C CYS A 58 -11.41 -2.44 -5.28
N PRO A 59 -11.80 -3.74 -5.36
CA PRO A 59 -11.35 -4.63 -6.43
C PRO A 59 -11.81 -4.27 -7.84
N ASN A 60 -12.77 -3.34 -7.99
CA ASN A 60 -13.25 -2.86 -9.29
C ASN A 60 -12.64 -1.49 -9.69
N GLY A 61 -11.82 -0.90 -8.81
CA GLY A 61 -11.15 0.36 -9.06
C GLY A 61 -9.83 0.22 -9.83
N LEU A 62 -9.30 1.35 -10.28
CA LEU A 62 -7.97 1.48 -10.85
C LEU A 62 -7.03 2.11 -9.83
N HIS A 63 -5.96 1.37 -9.50
CA HIS A 63 -4.98 1.78 -8.49
C HIS A 63 -3.64 2.06 -9.14
N THR A 64 -3.15 3.29 -9.00
CA THR A 64 -1.85 3.71 -9.54
C THR A 64 -0.87 3.91 -8.40
N LEU A 65 0.22 3.15 -8.40
CA LEU A 65 1.29 3.27 -7.43
C LEU A 65 2.47 4.00 -8.09
N ILE A 66 2.96 5.05 -7.44
CA ILE A 66 4.02 5.92 -7.97
C ILE A 66 5.08 6.10 -6.90
N ASP A 67 6.34 5.84 -7.24
CA ASP A 67 7.48 6.19 -6.42
C ASP A 67 8.60 6.79 -7.26
N LYS A 68 9.44 7.61 -6.62
CA LYS A 68 10.67 8.13 -7.22
C LYS A 68 11.76 7.06 -7.26
N ASP A 69 11.74 6.12 -6.32
CA ASP A 69 12.70 5.04 -6.23
C ASP A 69 12.26 3.84 -7.07
N PHE A 70 13.10 3.40 -8.01
CA PHE A 70 12.80 2.23 -8.83
C PHE A 70 12.73 0.94 -7.99
N MET A 71 13.45 0.87 -6.87
CA MET A 71 13.38 -0.26 -5.95
C MET A 71 12.03 -0.34 -5.25
N ALA A 72 11.42 0.80 -4.94
CA ALA A 72 10.06 0.85 -4.40
C ALA A 72 9.07 0.31 -5.44
N VAL A 73 9.14 0.79 -6.68
CA VAL A 73 8.28 0.33 -7.77
C VAL A 73 8.42 -1.18 -8.06
N GLU A 74 9.62 -1.74 -7.95
CA GLU A 74 9.84 -3.19 -8.16
C GLU A 74 9.26 -4.07 -7.04
N TYR A 75 9.15 -3.53 -5.82
CA TYR A 75 8.69 -4.28 -4.64
C TYR A 75 7.22 -4.03 -4.27
N ALA A 76 6.59 -3.00 -4.86
CA ALA A 76 5.19 -2.66 -4.69
C ALA A 76 4.28 -3.59 -5.51
#